data_AF-A0A9D9VLP9-F1
#
_entry.id   AF-A0A9D9VLP9-F1
#
_cell.length_a   1.000
_cell.length_b   1.000
_cell.length_c   1.000
_cell.angle_alpha   90.00
_cell.angle_beta   90.00
_cell.angle_gamma   90.00
#
_symmetry.space_group_name_H-M   'P 1'
#
loop_
_entity.id
_entity.type
_entity.pdbx_description
1 polymer ?
#
loop_
_entity_poly.entity_id
_entity_poly.type
_entity_poly.pdbx_seq_one_letter_code
_entity_poly.pdbx_strand_id
1 'polypeptide(L)'
;MHEFTPRVSTHEAETPWQEAVSKLRSTESAEERQRILNTLFPLTHRKEMVNGASTDRKGRKVLYYRYIKWDKLFNLLERGKQMPMDYVKDPQAPLSAEDLYYLASFIKDYAIESLHKRELRGTKPSLEELLNIAFPHVSPEERARLIKPTYAIVLPFIRKYVDQKYIGRRHTGSMLQRFSPFLGMSVGGPISPLFDERDVYIEMVIPDRVIIPHSEGVQGEKEVFIEEIRREYISRVHASGQLYEEAISNPSSMIGTYYADHPDECRTPLEALDRWRWSEKTEDCLPAAVAAKIENT
;
A
#
# COMPACT_ATOMS: atom_id res chain seq x y z
N MET A 1 -28.21 23.39 -31.14
CA MET A 1 -27.35 24.21 -30.26
C MET A 1 -26.34 23.27 -29.63
N HIS A 2 -25.07 23.34 -30.03
CA HIS A 2 -24.00 22.61 -29.35
C HIS A 2 -23.50 23.48 -28.21
N GLU A 3 -23.63 22.99 -26.98
CA GLU A 3 -23.05 23.62 -25.80
C GLU A 3 -21.53 23.47 -25.86
N PHE A 4 -20.87 24.62 -25.89
CA PHE A 4 -19.43 24.76 -25.84
C PHE A 4 -19.01 24.64 -24.37
N THR A 5 -18.62 23.46 -23.90
CA THR A 5 -17.97 23.34 -22.59
C THR A 5 -16.54 23.87 -22.73
N PRO A 6 -16.13 24.93 -22.00
CA PRO A 6 -14.76 25.40 -22.06
C PRO A 6 -13.86 24.30 -21.50
N ARG A 7 -12.90 23.83 -22.29
CA ARG A 7 -11.71 23.15 -21.76
C ARG A 7 -10.94 24.20 -20.97
N VAL A 8 -11.15 24.24 -19.65
CA VAL A 8 -10.21 24.88 -18.73
C VAL A 8 -8.87 24.19 -18.97
N SER A 9 -7.87 24.96 -19.40
CA SER A 9 -6.54 24.42 -19.68
C SER A 9 -5.97 23.85 -18.39
N THR A 10 -5.53 22.59 -18.42
CA THR A 10 -4.92 21.90 -17.28
C THR A 10 -3.62 22.55 -16.80
N HIS A 11 -3.07 23.51 -17.54
CA HIS A 11 -1.80 24.17 -17.20
C HIS A 11 -1.91 25.25 -16.11
N GLU A 12 -3.06 25.91 -15.94
CA GLU A 12 -3.18 27.00 -14.94
C GLU A 12 -3.34 26.49 -13.49
N ALA A 13 -3.85 25.26 -13.31
CA ALA A 13 -3.97 24.62 -11.99
C ALA A 13 -2.71 23.85 -11.56
N GLU A 14 -1.77 23.58 -12.47
CA GLU A 14 -0.55 22.82 -12.20
C GLU A 14 0.56 23.66 -11.57
N THR A 15 0.67 24.95 -11.91
CA THR A 15 1.72 25.84 -11.39
C THR A 15 1.64 26.05 -9.87
N PRO A 16 0.47 26.40 -9.28
CA PRO A 16 0.36 26.56 -7.83
C PRO A 16 0.64 25.25 -7.06
N TRP A 17 0.28 24.13 -7.67
CA TRP A 17 0.57 22.80 -7.11
C TRP A 17 2.08 22.52 -7.07
N GLN A 18 2.76 22.72 -8.19
CA GLN A 18 4.21 22.49 -8.28
C GLN A 18 5.00 23.41 -7.34
N GLU A 19 4.60 24.68 -7.22
CA GLU A 19 5.20 25.62 -6.27
C GLU A 19 5.00 25.17 -4.82
N ALA A 20 3.79 24.75 -4.45
CA ALA A 20 3.52 24.24 -3.11
C ALA A 20 4.30 22.96 -2.79
N VAL A 21 4.43 22.02 -3.75
CA VAL A 21 5.25 20.81 -3.57
C VAL A 21 6.74 21.15 -3.46
N SER A 22 7.24 22.10 -4.26
CA SER A 22 8.63 22.57 -4.18
C SER A 22 8.91 23.23 -2.82
N LYS A 23 8.00 24.09 -2.34
CA LYS A 23 8.07 24.69 -1.00
C LYS A 23 8.04 23.62 0.10
N LEU A 24 7.18 22.62 -0.02
CA LEU A 24 7.11 21.52 0.94
C LEU A 24 8.45 20.78 1.06
N ARG A 25 9.13 20.55 -0.07
CA ARG A 25 10.41 19.84 -0.14
C ARG A 25 11.57 20.59 0.52
N SER A 26 11.59 21.92 0.42
CA SER A 26 12.63 22.77 1.02
C SER A 26 12.34 23.17 2.47
N THR A 27 11.12 22.94 2.96
CA THR A 27 10.73 23.28 4.34
C THR A 27 11.25 22.25 5.33
N GLU A 28 11.88 22.69 6.42
CA GLU A 28 12.37 21.82 7.50
C GLU A 28 11.40 21.73 8.70
N SER A 29 10.65 22.80 8.97
CA SER A 29 9.69 22.85 10.09
C SER A 29 8.50 21.91 9.85
N ALA A 30 8.22 21.03 10.81
CA ALA A 30 7.08 20.11 10.78
C ALA A 30 5.73 20.85 10.72
N GLU A 31 5.59 21.94 11.48
CA GLU A 31 4.37 22.76 11.48
C GLU A 31 4.12 23.41 10.11
N GLU A 32 5.16 23.97 9.50
CA GLU A 32 5.04 24.61 8.19
C GLU A 32 4.81 23.57 7.09
N ARG A 33 5.44 22.38 7.18
CA ARG A 33 5.13 21.24 6.30
C ARG A 33 3.66 20.87 6.38
N GLN A 34 3.10 20.77 7.58
CA GLN A 34 1.68 20.48 7.72
C GLN A 34 0.82 21.60 7.14
N ARG A 35 1.15 22.88 7.36
CA ARG A 35 0.37 23.99 6.77
C ARG A 35 0.33 23.90 5.26
N ILE A 36 1.46 23.60 4.62
CA ILE A 36 1.52 23.41 3.16
C ILE A 36 0.69 22.18 2.74
N LEU A 37 0.78 21.06 3.48
CA LEU A 37 -0.04 19.87 3.23
C LEU A 37 -1.54 20.15 3.36
N ASN A 38 -1.96 20.96 4.33
CA ASN A 38 -3.36 21.36 4.50
C ASN A 38 -3.85 22.27 3.37
N THR A 39 -2.96 22.96 2.67
CA THR A 39 -3.29 23.70 1.43
C THR A 39 -3.40 22.76 0.23
N LEU A 40 -2.50 21.78 0.13
CA LEU A 40 -2.53 20.75 -0.94
C LEU A 40 -3.72 19.80 -0.80
N PHE A 41 -4.13 19.50 0.45
CA PHE A 41 -5.25 18.63 0.80
C PHE A 41 -6.19 19.32 1.80
N PRO A 42 -7.02 20.27 1.33
CA PRO A 42 -7.90 21.04 2.21
C PRO A 42 -8.95 20.19 2.92
N LEU A 43 -9.40 20.66 4.08
CA LEU A 43 -10.45 19.99 4.86
C LEU A 43 -11.77 19.82 4.07
N THR A 44 -12.10 20.76 3.19
CA THR A 44 -13.27 20.66 2.31
C THR A 44 -13.17 19.46 1.37
N HIS A 45 -12.03 19.31 0.69
CA HIS A 45 -11.72 18.18 -0.17
C HIS A 45 -11.79 16.85 0.59
N ARG A 46 -11.19 16.79 1.79
CA ARG A 46 -11.29 15.61 2.66
C ARG A 46 -12.75 15.24 2.94
N LYS A 47 -13.59 16.20 3.34
CA LYS A 47 -15.00 15.95 3.67
C LYS A 47 -15.76 15.38 2.48
N GLU A 48 -15.55 15.93 1.28
CA GLU A 48 -16.14 15.44 0.05
C GLU A 48 -15.74 13.98 -0.24
N MET A 49 -14.43 13.68 -0.18
CA MET A 49 -13.93 12.33 -0.40
C MET A 49 -14.46 11.31 0.62
N VAL A 50 -14.40 11.63 1.91
CA VAL A 50 -14.86 10.73 2.99
C VAL A 50 -16.37 10.48 2.91
N ASN A 51 -17.15 11.50 2.55
CA ASN A 51 -18.59 11.33 2.33
C ASN A 51 -18.89 10.40 1.15
N GLY A 52 -18.07 10.45 0.09
CA GLY A 52 -18.13 9.56 -1.06
C GLY A 52 -17.54 8.16 -0.84
N ALA A 53 -16.83 7.93 0.27
CA ALA A 53 -16.20 6.65 0.54
C ALA A 53 -17.23 5.53 0.75
N SER A 54 -16.86 4.32 0.34
CA SER A 54 -17.63 3.11 0.59
C SER A 54 -17.78 2.84 2.08
N THR A 55 -18.81 2.06 2.43
CA THR A 55 -19.05 1.64 3.81
C THR A 55 -18.77 0.17 4.01
N ASP A 56 -18.33 -0.19 5.21
CA ASP A 56 -18.26 -1.57 5.65
C ASP A 56 -19.65 -2.12 5.98
N ARG A 57 -19.72 -3.38 6.43
CA ARG A 57 -20.98 -4.04 6.79
C ARG A 57 -21.70 -3.41 7.97
N LYS A 58 -21.00 -2.61 8.78
CA LYS A 58 -21.54 -1.90 9.94
C LYS A 58 -21.92 -0.45 9.61
N GLY A 59 -21.83 -0.05 8.33
CA GLY A 59 -22.19 1.29 7.85
C GLY A 59 -21.12 2.35 8.11
N ARG A 60 -19.91 1.98 8.55
CA ARG A 60 -18.81 2.91 8.81
C ARG A 60 -18.08 3.23 7.52
N LYS A 61 -17.60 4.47 7.36
CA LYS A 61 -16.79 4.87 6.20
C LYS A 61 -15.44 4.15 6.25
N VAL A 62 -15.09 3.51 5.14
CA VAL A 62 -13.82 2.78 5.01
C VAL A 62 -12.73 3.72 4.51
N LEU A 63 -11.72 3.93 5.35
CA LEU A 63 -10.56 4.76 5.06
C LEU A 63 -9.30 3.88 5.05
N TYR A 64 -8.37 4.23 4.18
CA TYR A 64 -7.11 3.51 4.01
C TYR A 64 -5.98 4.37 4.53
N TYR A 65 -5.05 3.76 5.25
CA TYR A 65 -3.89 4.45 5.80
C TYR A 65 -2.62 3.77 5.33
N ARG A 66 -1.62 4.58 5.05
CA ARG A 66 -0.29 4.09 4.72
C ARG A 66 0.79 4.98 5.30
N TYR A 67 1.80 4.33 5.85
CA TYR A 67 3.10 4.92 6.10
C TYR A 67 3.85 5.13 4.77
N ILE A 68 4.45 6.31 4.58
CA ILE A 68 5.26 6.61 3.39
C ILE A 68 6.45 7.51 3.74
N LYS A 69 7.62 7.19 3.19
CA LYS A 69 8.81 8.06 3.28
C LYS A 69 8.61 9.35 2.47
N TRP A 70 9.19 10.45 2.93
CA TRP A 70 9.10 11.76 2.26
C TRP A 70 9.50 11.72 0.78
N ASP A 71 10.60 11.06 0.41
CA ASP A 71 11.03 10.96 -0.99
C ASP A 71 9.97 10.28 -1.88
N LYS A 72 9.31 9.25 -1.33
CA LYS A 72 8.24 8.52 -2.02
C LYS A 72 6.95 9.32 -2.09
N LEU A 73 6.63 10.10 -1.05
CA LEU A 73 5.52 11.04 -1.08
C LEU A 73 5.75 12.10 -2.16
N PHE A 74 6.92 12.74 -2.20
CA PHE A 74 7.19 13.76 -3.21
C PHE A 74 7.05 13.20 -4.63
N ASN A 75 7.59 12.00 -4.89
CA ASN A 75 7.41 11.34 -6.18
C ASN A 75 5.93 11.12 -6.52
N LEU A 76 5.11 10.71 -5.54
CA LEU A 76 3.66 10.55 -5.71
C LEU A 76 2.96 11.90 -5.97
N LEU A 77 3.34 12.96 -5.25
CA LEU A 77 2.78 14.30 -5.42
C LEU A 77 3.15 14.93 -6.77
N GLU A 78 4.37 14.68 -7.27
CA GLU A 78 4.88 15.22 -8.54
C GLU A 78 4.35 14.42 -9.74
N ARG A 79 4.41 13.08 -9.69
CA ARG A 79 3.99 12.21 -10.80
C ARG A 79 2.50 11.92 -10.82
N GLY A 80 1.78 12.23 -9.74
CA GLY A 80 0.36 11.94 -9.57
C GLY A 80 0.04 10.48 -9.29
N LYS A 81 1.03 9.58 -9.35
CA LYS A 81 0.87 8.15 -9.10
C LYS A 81 2.15 7.51 -8.58
N GLN A 82 2.00 6.36 -7.94
CA GLN A 82 3.08 5.55 -7.42
C GLN A 82 2.81 4.08 -7.69
N MET A 83 3.83 3.40 -8.18
CA MET A 83 3.88 1.96 -8.43
C MET A 83 5.03 1.34 -7.61
N PRO A 84 5.08 0.01 -7.42
CA PRO A 84 6.18 -0.65 -6.71
C PRO A 84 7.57 -0.28 -7.21
N MET A 85 7.72 -0.09 -8.54
CA MET A 85 8.99 0.29 -9.16
C MET A 85 9.55 1.62 -8.63
N ASP A 86 8.69 2.55 -8.17
CA ASP A 86 9.12 3.85 -7.62
C ASP A 86 9.84 3.72 -6.26
N TYR A 87 9.76 2.54 -5.63
CA TYR A 87 10.51 2.24 -4.41
C TYR A 87 11.97 1.83 -4.68
N VAL A 88 12.28 1.42 -5.91
CA VAL A 88 13.62 0.98 -6.31
C VAL A 88 14.46 2.20 -6.72
N LYS A 89 15.67 2.34 -6.14
CA LYS A 89 16.57 3.47 -6.42
C LYS A 89 17.09 3.47 -7.86
N ASP A 90 17.56 2.32 -8.32
CA ASP A 90 17.99 2.10 -9.71
C ASP A 90 17.43 0.76 -10.20
N PRO A 91 16.31 0.77 -10.95
CA PRO A 91 15.71 -0.44 -11.50
C PRO A 91 16.59 -1.23 -12.48
N GLN A 92 17.61 -0.60 -13.06
CA GLN A 92 18.51 -1.20 -14.05
C GLN A 92 19.77 -1.79 -13.42
N ALA A 93 20.05 -1.46 -12.16
CA ALA A 93 21.18 -2.05 -11.44
C ALA A 93 20.96 -3.56 -11.23
N PRO A 94 22.04 -4.38 -11.30
CA PRO A 94 21.98 -5.78 -10.92
C PRO A 94 21.48 -5.94 -9.48
N LEU A 95 20.70 -7.00 -9.23
CA LEU A 95 20.26 -7.32 -7.87
C LEU A 95 21.46 -7.61 -6.95
N SER A 96 21.34 -7.18 -5.70
CA SER A 96 22.31 -7.51 -4.64
C SER A 96 22.29 -9.02 -4.32
N ALA A 97 23.33 -9.52 -3.65
CA ALA A 97 23.37 -10.93 -3.22
C ALA A 97 22.19 -11.30 -2.30
N GLU A 98 21.77 -10.37 -1.44
CA GLU A 98 20.59 -10.53 -0.58
C GLU A 98 19.30 -10.63 -1.42
N ASP A 99 19.12 -9.71 -2.37
CA ASP A 99 17.95 -9.68 -3.25
C ASP A 99 17.88 -10.93 -4.14
N LEU A 100 19.03 -11.43 -4.63
CA LEU A 100 19.12 -12.69 -5.36
C LEU A 100 18.69 -13.89 -4.51
N TYR A 101 19.12 -13.93 -3.25
CA TYR A 101 18.71 -14.97 -2.31
C TYR A 101 17.19 -14.95 -2.09
N TYR A 102 16.61 -13.77 -1.87
CA TYR A 102 15.16 -13.62 -1.70
C TYR A 102 14.38 -13.97 -2.97
N LEU A 103 14.87 -13.57 -4.14
CA LEU A 103 14.27 -13.94 -5.42
C LEU A 103 14.29 -15.47 -5.63
N ALA A 104 15.42 -16.12 -5.37
CA ALA A 104 15.53 -17.57 -5.46
C ALA A 104 14.60 -18.28 -4.48
N SER A 105 14.50 -17.78 -3.24
CA SER A 105 13.57 -18.29 -2.23
C SER A 105 12.11 -18.15 -2.69
N PHE A 106 11.73 -16.98 -3.22
CA PHE A 106 10.40 -16.72 -3.75
C PHE A 106 10.02 -17.67 -4.89
N ILE A 107 10.90 -17.85 -5.87
CA ILE A 107 10.67 -18.74 -7.02
C ILE A 107 10.62 -20.20 -6.58
N LYS A 108 11.52 -20.61 -5.67
CA LYS A 108 11.52 -21.95 -5.10
C LYS A 108 10.19 -22.25 -4.43
N ASP A 109 9.71 -21.36 -3.59
CA ASP A 109 8.46 -21.56 -2.89
C ASP A 109 7.26 -21.57 -3.86
N TYR A 110 7.31 -20.78 -4.93
CA TYR A 110 6.29 -20.79 -5.98
C TYR A 110 6.28 -22.11 -6.74
N ALA A 111 7.45 -22.58 -7.20
CA ALA A 111 7.62 -23.90 -7.83
C ALA A 111 7.11 -25.03 -6.93
N ILE A 112 7.34 -24.91 -5.62
CA ILE A 112 6.95 -25.89 -4.62
C ILE A 112 5.44 -25.87 -4.34
N GLU A 113 4.77 -24.72 -4.47
CA GLU A 113 3.31 -24.59 -4.32
C GLU A 113 2.57 -24.95 -5.62
N SER A 114 3.15 -24.65 -6.79
CA SER A 114 2.61 -25.03 -8.09
C SER A 114 2.73 -26.54 -8.38
N LEU A 115 3.59 -27.26 -7.66
CA LEU A 115 3.77 -28.70 -7.74
C LEU A 115 3.20 -29.43 -6.51
N HIS A 116 2.57 -30.59 -6.70
CA HIS A 116 2.21 -31.48 -5.59
C HIS A 116 3.49 -32.08 -4.98
N LYS A 117 3.95 -31.51 -3.86
CA LYS A 117 5.26 -31.71 -3.20
C LYS A 117 5.70 -33.16 -2.96
N ARG A 118 6.98 -33.45 -3.28
CA ARG A 118 7.95 -34.11 -2.36
C ARG A 118 9.44 -34.04 -2.77
N GLU A 119 9.78 -33.72 -4.01
CA GLU A 119 11.15 -33.94 -4.54
C GLU A 119 12.20 -32.84 -4.26
N LEU A 120 11.80 -31.63 -3.87
CA LEU A 120 12.73 -30.50 -3.66
C LEU A 120 13.31 -30.37 -2.23
N ARG A 121 13.04 -31.34 -1.35
CA ARG A 121 13.61 -31.37 0.02
C ARG A 121 14.94 -32.13 0.02
N GLY A 122 16.05 -31.43 -0.24
CA GLY A 122 17.40 -31.99 -0.06
C GLY A 122 18.47 -31.43 -0.99
N THR A 123 18.08 -30.85 -2.12
CA THR A 123 18.98 -30.18 -3.07
C THR A 123 18.86 -28.65 -2.95
N LYS A 124 19.97 -27.94 -3.21
CA LYS A 124 19.99 -26.49 -3.42
C LYS A 124 19.98 -26.24 -4.94
N PRO A 125 18.82 -26.30 -5.61
CA PRO A 125 18.75 -26.06 -7.04
C PRO A 125 19.27 -24.66 -7.37
N SER A 126 19.90 -24.52 -8.53
CA SER A 126 20.31 -23.20 -9.04
C SER A 126 19.08 -22.35 -9.36
N LEU A 127 19.26 -21.02 -9.47
CA LEU A 127 18.18 -20.12 -9.89
C LEU A 127 17.62 -20.52 -11.26
N GLU A 128 18.46 -20.98 -12.18
CA GLU A 128 18.06 -21.45 -13.50
C GLU A 128 17.18 -22.70 -13.44
N GLU A 129 17.55 -23.69 -12.62
CA GLU A 129 16.74 -24.88 -12.38
C GLU A 129 15.39 -24.51 -11.76
N LEU A 130 15.38 -23.62 -10.76
CA LEU A 130 14.15 -23.13 -10.13
C LEU A 130 13.23 -22.44 -11.13
N LEU A 131 13.77 -21.61 -12.03
CA LEU A 131 13.00 -20.93 -13.06
C LEU A 131 12.38 -21.90 -14.07
N ASN A 132 13.11 -22.92 -14.49
CA ASN A 132 12.61 -23.95 -15.40
C ASN A 132 11.46 -24.76 -14.77
N ILE A 133 11.57 -25.05 -13.47
CA ILE A 133 10.54 -25.77 -12.70
C ILE A 133 9.31 -24.89 -12.47
N ALA A 134 9.51 -23.65 -12.02
CA ALA A 134 8.44 -22.71 -11.69
C ALA A 134 7.65 -22.25 -12.93
N PHE A 135 8.34 -22.08 -14.06
CA PHE A 135 7.81 -21.43 -15.25
C PHE A 135 8.09 -22.25 -16.52
N PRO A 136 7.62 -23.51 -16.62
CA PRO A 136 7.93 -24.39 -17.75
C PRO A 136 7.37 -23.87 -19.08
N HIS A 137 6.28 -23.09 -19.03
CA HIS A 137 5.59 -22.54 -20.21
C HIS A 137 6.21 -21.24 -20.75
N VAL A 138 7.11 -20.61 -20.00
CA VAL A 138 7.80 -19.38 -20.44
C VAL A 138 8.84 -19.71 -21.52
N SER A 139 9.13 -18.77 -22.42
CA SER A 139 10.15 -19.01 -23.45
C SER A 139 11.56 -19.07 -22.84
N PRO A 140 12.50 -19.85 -23.41
CA PRO A 140 13.89 -19.87 -22.95
C PRO A 140 14.53 -18.47 -22.93
N GLU A 141 14.20 -17.61 -23.88
CA GLU A 141 14.73 -16.25 -23.99
C GLU A 141 14.23 -15.36 -22.84
N GLU A 142 12.96 -15.48 -22.46
CA GLU A 142 12.41 -14.74 -21.32
C GLU A 142 13.00 -15.25 -19.98
N ARG A 143 13.20 -16.57 -19.82
CA ARG A 143 13.87 -17.13 -18.65
C ARG A 143 15.34 -16.73 -18.56
N ALA A 144 16.05 -16.68 -19.69
CA ALA A 144 17.46 -16.29 -19.74
C ALA A 144 17.70 -14.87 -19.22
N ARG A 145 16.72 -13.96 -19.39
CA ARG A 145 16.80 -12.59 -18.83
C ARG A 145 16.83 -12.57 -17.30
N LEU A 146 16.30 -13.59 -16.63
CA LEU A 146 16.29 -13.69 -15.17
C LEU A 146 17.59 -14.25 -14.57
N ILE A 147 18.54 -14.71 -15.41
CA ILE A 147 19.86 -15.19 -14.98
C ILE A 147 20.75 -14.01 -14.54
N LYS A 148 20.55 -12.83 -15.12
CA LYS A 148 21.17 -11.55 -14.70
C LYS A 148 20.08 -10.56 -14.27
N PRO A 149 19.36 -10.84 -13.18
CA PRO A 149 18.14 -10.14 -12.87
C PRO A 149 18.42 -8.70 -12.42
N THR A 150 17.56 -7.80 -12.88
CA THR A 150 17.38 -6.44 -12.36
C THR A 150 15.92 -6.30 -11.94
N TYR A 151 15.58 -5.31 -11.12
CA TYR A 151 14.18 -5.07 -10.75
C TYR A 151 13.30 -4.79 -11.98
N ALA A 152 13.84 -4.10 -12.99
CA ALA A 152 13.14 -3.83 -14.25
C ALA A 152 12.78 -5.08 -15.06
N ILE A 153 13.49 -6.20 -14.84
CA ILE A 153 13.19 -7.49 -15.47
C ILE A 153 12.26 -8.31 -14.57
N VAL A 154 12.58 -8.38 -13.28
CA VAL A 154 11.92 -9.29 -12.33
C VAL A 154 10.48 -8.87 -12.03
N LEU A 155 10.22 -7.59 -11.78
CA LEU A 155 8.87 -7.14 -11.40
C LEU A 155 7.84 -7.35 -12.53
N PRO A 156 8.10 -6.99 -13.80
CA PRO A 156 7.19 -7.32 -14.90
C PRO A 156 7.02 -8.81 -15.09
N PHE A 157 8.08 -9.60 -14.91
CA PHE A 157 8.02 -11.04 -15.03
C PHE A 157 7.08 -11.67 -13.98
N ILE A 158 7.25 -11.31 -12.71
CA ILE A 158 6.40 -11.79 -11.61
C ILE A 158 4.94 -11.42 -11.87
N ARG A 159 4.67 -10.17 -12.24
CA ARG A 159 3.30 -9.73 -12.54
C ARG A 159 2.66 -10.50 -13.71
N LYS A 160 3.46 -10.91 -14.70
CA LYS A 160 2.98 -11.61 -15.89
C LYS A 160 2.74 -13.10 -15.68
N TYR A 161 3.57 -13.76 -14.87
CA TYR A 161 3.64 -15.23 -14.85
C TYR A 161 3.39 -15.89 -13.49
N VAL A 162 3.31 -15.12 -12.42
CA VAL A 162 3.00 -15.66 -11.08
C VAL A 162 1.54 -15.42 -10.75
N ASP A 163 0.87 -16.45 -10.24
CA ASP A 163 -0.53 -16.33 -9.82
C ASP A 163 -0.71 -15.23 -8.76
N GLN A 164 -1.68 -14.34 -8.98
CA GLN A 164 -1.95 -13.19 -8.09
C GLN A 164 -2.15 -13.60 -6.63
N LYS A 165 -2.82 -14.75 -6.40
CA LYS A 165 -3.01 -15.33 -5.05
C LYS A 165 -1.68 -15.58 -4.34
N TYR A 166 -0.69 -16.10 -5.04
CA TYR A 166 0.63 -16.37 -4.47
C TYR A 166 1.41 -15.08 -4.20
N ILE A 167 1.36 -14.14 -5.14
CA ILE A 167 2.00 -12.82 -4.97
C ILE A 167 1.44 -12.11 -3.73
N GLY A 168 0.11 -12.13 -3.57
CA GLY A 168 -0.57 -11.54 -2.41
C GLY A 168 -0.09 -12.13 -1.08
N ARG A 169 -0.06 -13.47 -0.97
CA ARG A 169 0.43 -14.17 0.23
C ARG A 169 1.85 -13.78 0.66
N ARG A 170 2.73 -13.48 -0.31
CA ARG A 170 4.14 -13.19 -0.04
C ARG A 170 4.44 -11.70 0.18
N HIS A 171 3.49 -10.80 -0.08
CA HIS A 171 3.62 -9.38 0.24
C HIS A 171 3.71 -9.13 1.75
N THR A 172 3.09 -9.95 2.58
CA THR A 172 3.02 -9.74 4.04
C THR A 172 4.31 -10.11 4.79
N GLY A 173 5.26 -10.78 4.12
CA GLY A 173 6.54 -11.18 4.70
C GLY A 173 7.65 -10.15 4.46
N SER A 174 8.22 -9.60 5.53
CA SER A 174 9.25 -8.53 5.50
C SER A 174 10.47 -8.81 4.61
N MET A 175 10.77 -10.08 4.32
CA MET A 175 11.90 -10.47 3.46
C MET A 175 11.57 -10.51 1.96
N LEU A 176 10.30 -10.63 1.55
CA LEU A 176 9.91 -10.88 0.15
C LEU A 176 9.11 -9.72 -0.50
N GLN A 177 8.78 -8.69 0.29
CA GLN A 177 8.10 -7.46 -0.14
C GLN A 177 8.77 -6.76 -1.33
N ARG A 178 10.10 -6.86 -1.44
CA ARG A 178 10.89 -6.17 -2.47
C ARG A 178 10.51 -6.57 -3.91
N PHE A 179 9.95 -7.76 -4.09
CA PHE A 179 9.58 -8.29 -5.42
C PHE A 179 8.07 -8.35 -5.64
N SER A 180 7.27 -7.88 -4.69
CA SER A 180 5.83 -7.80 -4.88
C SER A 180 5.50 -6.66 -5.87
N PRO A 181 4.81 -6.92 -6.99
CA PRO A 181 4.26 -5.88 -7.85
C PRO A 181 3.04 -5.18 -7.24
N PHE A 182 2.70 -5.46 -5.98
CA PHE A 182 1.62 -4.78 -5.26
C PHE A 182 2.16 -3.91 -4.13
N LEU A 183 1.44 -2.85 -3.82
CA LEU A 183 1.63 -1.95 -2.68
C LEU A 183 0.62 -2.34 -1.58
N GLY A 184 1.07 -2.43 -0.34
CA GLY A 184 0.22 -2.72 0.83
C GLY A 184 -0.32 -1.44 1.49
N MET A 185 -1.62 -1.42 1.76
CA MET A 185 -2.32 -0.39 2.54
C MET A 185 -3.04 -1.04 3.73
N SER A 186 -3.19 -0.33 4.84
CA SER A 186 -3.99 -0.78 5.98
C SER A 186 -5.40 -0.18 5.94
N VAL A 187 -6.40 -0.93 6.39
CA VAL A 187 -7.80 -0.50 6.37
C VAL A 187 -8.33 -0.15 7.76
N GLY A 188 -9.03 0.97 7.85
CA GLY A 188 -9.87 1.35 8.98
C GLY A 188 -9.15 2.02 10.16
N GLY A 189 -7.85 2.27 10.06
CA GLY A 189 -7.15 3.08 11.03
C GLY A 189 -5.67 3.24 10.70
N PRO A 190 -5.00 4.24 11.28
CA PRO A 190 -3.55 4.36 11.17
C PRO A 190 -2.85 3.07 11.61
N ILE A 191 -1.81 2.69 10.88
CA ILE A 191 -0.87 1.65 11.31
C ILE A 191 -0.11 2.20 12.52
N SER A 192 0.07 1.39 13.57
CA SER A 192 0.85 1.81 14.75
C SER A 192 2.21 2.33 14.28
N PRO A 193 2.50 3.64 14.42
CA PRO A 193 3.82 4.14 14.14
C PRO A 193 4.80 3.45 15.08
N LEU A 194 5.89 2.90 14.54
CA LEU A 194 7.13 3.13 15.25
C LEU A 194 7.31 4.65 15.21
N PHE A 195 7.29 5.30 16.37
CA PHE A 195 7.35 6.77 16.53
C PHE A 195 8.69 7.32 16.02
N ASP A 196 8.93 7.28 14.71
CA ASP A 196 9.99 8.03 14.05
C ASP A 196 9.36 9.29 13.44
N GLU A 197 9.71 10.45 14.02
CA GLU A 197 9.23 11.77 13.63
C GLU A 197 9.59 12.14 12.18
N ARG A 198 10.42 11.33 11.51
CA ARG A 198 10.86 11.53 10.13
C ARG A 198 9.82 11.14 9.08
N ASP A 199 8.64 10.69 9.48
CA ASP A 199 7.74 9.98 8.58
C ASP A 199 6.38 10.66 8.33
N VAL A 200 5.74 10.25 7.23
CA VAL A 200 4.47 10.79 6.74
C VAL A 200 3.42 9.71 6.66
N TYR A 201 2.21 10.06 7.09
CA TYR A 201 1.03 9.23 6.94
C TYR A 201 0.10 9.81 5.88
N ILE A 202 -0.38 8.95 4.99
CA ILE A 202 -1.42 9.30 4.03
C ILE A 202 -2.72 8.60 4.43
N GLU A 203 -3.79 9.38 4.55
CA GLU A 203 -5.17 8.91 4.59
C GLU A 203 -5.71 8.94 3.17
N MET A 204 -6.40 7.87 2.78
CA MET A 204 -6.90 7.69 1.42
C MET A 204 -8.33 7.16 1.41
N VAL A 205 -9.06 7.55 0.37
CA VAL A 205 -10.31 6.92 -0.05
C VAL A 205 -10.05 6.26 -1.40
N ILE A 206 -10.04 4.93 -1.41
CA ILE A 206 -9.63 4.13 -2.56
C ILE A 206 -10.87 3.49 -3.20
N PRO A 207 -11.05 3.56 -4.53
CA PRO A 207 -12.15 2.89 -5.20
C PRO A 207 -12.14 1.36 -5.03
N ASP A 208 -13.26 0.77 -4.62
CA ASP A 208 -13.43 -0.68 -4.37
C ASP A 208 -12.92 -1.59 -5.50
N ARG A 209 -12.99 -1.12 -6.75
CA ARG A 209 -12.57 -1.88 -7.93
C ARG A 209 -11.05 -2.11 -8.04
N VAL A 210 -10.23 -1.27 -7.39
CA VAL A 210 -8.76 -1.40 -7.45
C VAL A 210 -8.19 -2.17 -6.25
N ILE A 211 -9.03 -2.51 -5.28
CA ILE A 211 -8.64 -3.19 -4.05
C ILE A 211 -8.64 -4.69 -4.29
N ILE A 212 -7.50 -5.31 -3.99
CA ILE A 212 -7.33 -6.75 -3.96
C ILE A 212 -7.31 -7.15 -2.49
N PRO A 213 -8.42 -7.74 -1.98
CA PRO A 213 -8.48 -8.13 -0.57
C PRO A 213 -7.50 -9.27 -0.29
N HIS A 214 -6.96 -9.28 0.93
CA HIS A 214 -6.10 -10.36 1.39
C HIS A 214 -6.72 -11.08 2.58
N SER A 215 -7.14 -12.33 2.36
CA SER A 215 -7.79 -13.16 3.39
C SER A 215 -6.86 -13.55 4.55
N GLU A 216 -5.54 -13.56 4.31
CA GLU A 216 -4.51 -13.92 5.28
C GLU A 216 -3.71 -12.67 5.74
N GLY A 217 -4.26 -11.45 5.60
CA GLY A 217 -3.58 -10.21 6.00
C GLY A 217 -3.01 -10.36 7.40
N VAL A 218 -1.79 -9.84 7.66
CA VAL A 218 -1.21 -9.89 9.01
C VAL A 218 -2.32 -9.46 9.95
N GLN A 219 -2.79 -10.38 10.80
CA GLN A 219 -4.05 -10.22 11.53
C GLN A 219 -4.11 -8.88 12.31
N GLY A 220 -2.95 -8.25 12.54
CA GLY A 220 -2.83 -6.94 13.16
C GLY A 220 -3.03 -5.73 12.25
N GLU A 221 -2.76 -5.76 10.94
CA GLU A 221 -2.80 -4.54 10.10
C GLU A 221 -3.94 -4.48 9.09
N LYS A 222 -4.69 -5.58 8.91
CA LYS A 222 -5.85 -5.65 8.00
C LYS A 222 -5.52 -5.04 6.63
N GLU A 223 -4.51 -5.63 5.98
CA GLU A 223 -3.95 -5.06 4.77
C GLU A 223 -4.77 -5.38 3.52
N VAL A 224 -4.76 -4.45 2.58
CA VAL A 224 -5.19 -4.67 1.19
C VAL A 224 -4.04 -4.40 0.24
N PHE A 225 -4.09 -5.06 -0.91
CA PHE A 225 -3.16 -4.82 -1.99
C PHE A 225 -3.77 -3.94 -3.07
N ILE A 226 -2.94 -3.05 -3.60
CA ILE A 226 -3.23 -2.22 -4.77
C ILE A 226 -2.01 -2.19 -5.68
N GLU A 227 -2.21 -2.19 -7.00
CA GLU A 227 -1.08 -2.15 -7.95
C GLU A 227 -0.50 -0.74 -8.12
N GLU A 228 -1.32 0.29 -7.88
CA GLU A 228 -0.99 1.70 -8.10
C GLU A 228 -1.73 2.56 -7.07
N ILE A 229 -1.01 3.42 -6.35
CA ILE A 229 -1.63 4.54 -5.62
C ILE A 229 -1.68 5.72 -6.57
N ARG A 230 -2.82 6.40 -6.59
CA ARG A 230 -2.94 7.70 -7.26
C ARG A 230 -3.08 8.81 -6.24
N ARG A 231 -2.53 9.97 -6.56
CA ARG A 231 -2.64 11.18 -5.75
C ARG A 231 -4.10 11.57 -5.50
N GLU A 232 -4.97 11.31 -6.46
CA GLU A 232 -6.42 11.55 -6.36
C GLU A 232 -7.12 10.69 -5.30
N TYR A 233 -6.47 9.65 -4.77
CA TYR A 233 -7.00 8.84 -3.68
C TYR A 233 -6.69 9.43 -2.32
N ILE A 234 -5.77 10.40 -2.22
CA ILE A 234 -5.31 10.96 -0.95
C ILE A 234 -6.34 11.97 -0.43
N SER A 235 -7.00 11.64 0.67
CA SER A 235 -7.92 12.57 1.34
C SER A 235 -7.18 13.48 2.33
N ARG A 236 -6.06 13.00 2.90
CA ARG A 236 -5.26 13.77 3.85
C ARG A 236 -3.82 13.27 3.93
N VAL A 237 -2.92 14.16 4.31
CA VAL A 237 -1.52 13.84 4.62
C VAL A 237 -1.16 14.44 5.98
N HIS A 238 -0.53 13.64 6.85
CA HIS A 238 -0.09 14.04 8.18
C HIS A 238 1.42 13.92 8.26
N ALA A 239 2.10 15.05 8.45
CA ALA A 239 3.48 15.10 8.90
C ALA A 239 3.49 15.12 10.44
N SER A 240 4.46 14.45 11.08
CA SER A 240 4.63 14.42 12.55
C SER A 240 3.47 13.78 13.34
N GLY A 241 3.43 13.98 14.67
CA GLY A 241 2.46 13.38 15.61
C GLY A 241 1.00 13.80 15.44
N GLN A 242 0.64 14.60 14.42
CA GLN A 242 -0.74 15.07 14.21
C GLN A 242 -1.76 13.96 13.97
N LEU A 243 -1.33 12.86 13.34
CA LEU A 243 -2.19 11.69 13.18
C LEU A 243 -2.66 11.16 14.55
N TYR A 244 -1.80 11.24 15.56
CA TYR A 244 -2.12 10.80 16.90
C TYR A 244 -3.22 11.67 17.53
N GLU A 245 -3.19 12.97 17.33
CA GLU A 245 -4.23 13.87 17.85
C GLU A 245 -5.56 13.67 17.12
N GLU A 246 -5.54 13.56 15.80
CA GLU A 246 -6.76 13.63 14.99
C GLU A 246 -7.44 12.28 14.74
N ALA A 247 -6.66 11.20 14.65
CA ALA A 247 -7.16 9.86 14.37
C ALA A 247 -7.16 8.95 15.60
N ILE A 248 -6.21 9.12 16.54
CA ILE A 248 -6.05 8.22 17.68
C ILE A 248 -6.74 8.79 18.95
N SER A 249 -6.40 10.02 19.34
CA SER A 249 -6.91 10.66 20.57
C SER A 249 -8.29 11.31 20.40
N ASN A 250 -8.76 11.44 19.15
CA ASN A 250 -10.03 12.07 18.85
C ASN A 250 -11.21 11.13 19.21
N PRO A 251 -12.07 11.48 20.17
CA PRO A 251 -13.19 10.62 20.60
C PRO A 251 -14.22 10.36 19.48
N SER A 252 -14.26 11.21 18.44
CA SER A 252 -15.14 11.03 17.28
C SER A 252 -14.50 10.20 16.15
N SER A 253 -13.26 9.74 16.30
CA SER A 253 -12.66 8.79 15.35
C SER A 253 -13.11 7.37 15.64
N MET A 254 -12.91 6.44 14.70
CA MET A 254 -13.22 5.02 14.92
C MET A 254 -12.46 4.44 16.14
N ILE A 255 -11.21 4.86 16.35
CA ILE A 255 -10.39 4.44 17.49
C ILE A 255 -10.89 5.08 18.78
N GLY A 256 -11.21 6.37 18.77
CA GLY A 256 -11.73 7.07 19.94
C GLY A 256 -13.11 6.57 20.37
N THR A 257 -13.98 6.22 19.41
CA THR A 257 -15.26 5.55 19.69
C THR A 257 -15.03 4.17 20.30
N TYR A 258 -14.14 3.35 19.71
CA TYR A 258 -13.80 2.04 20.27
C TYR A 258 -13.25 2.15 21.70
N TYR A 259 -12.37 3.13 21.95
CA TYR A 259 -11.82 3.41 23.27
C TYR A 259 -12.90 3.78 24.30
N ALA A 260 -13.86 4.63 23.90
CA ALA A 260 -14.97 5.04 24.76
C ALA A 260 -15.95 3.89 25.05
N ASP A 261 -16.15 2.99 24.08
CA ASP A 261 -17.06 1.84 24.21
C ASP A 261 -16.44 0.69 25.02
N HIS A 262 -15.10 0.66 25.18
CA HIS A 262 -14.36 -0.40 25.89
C HIS A 262 -13.40 0.17 26.97
N PRO A 263 -13.91 0.97 27.93
CA PRO A 263 -13.08 1.70 28.89
C PRO A 263 -12.31 0.80 29.87
N ASP A 264 -12.80 -0.41 30.12
CA ASP A 264 -12.15 -1.38 31.00
C ASP A 264 -11.09 -2.25 30.29
N GLU A 265 -11.07 -2.23 28.95
CA GLU A 265 -10.17 -3.07 28.14
C GLU A 265 -8.94 -2.30 27.66
N CYS A 266 -9.06 -0.98 27.52
CA CYS A 266 -8.04 -0.11 26.93
C CYS A 266 -7.60 0.91 27.97
N ARG A 267 -6.31 0.94 28.35
CA ARG A 267 -5.79 1.96 29.29
C ARG A 267 -5.33 3.22 28.58
N THR A 268 -5.08 3.13 27.28
CA THR A 268 -4.67 4.26 26.43
C THR A 268 -5.32 4.17 25.04
N PRO A 269 -5.45 5.30 24.31
CA PRO A 269 -5.88 5.29 22.91
C PRO A 269 -5.01 4.44 21.98
N LEU A 270 -3.72 4.27 22.29
CA LEU A 270 -2.82 3.39 21.53
C LEU A 270 -3.16 1.91 21.74
N GLU A 271 -3.41 1.51 22.99
CA GLU A 271 -3.91 0.16 23.29
C GLU A 271 -5.28 -0.09 22.64
N ALA A 272 -6.12 0.94 22.55
CA ALA A 272 -7.40 0.85 21.84
C ALA A 272 -7.21 0.65 20.34
N LEU A 273 -6.28 1.36 19.70
CA LEU A 273 -5.92 1.17 18.30
C LEU A 273 -5.46 -0.27 18.05
N ASP A 274 -4.52 -0.77 18.86
CA ASP A 274 -4.01 -2.13 18.73
C ASP A 274 -5.12 -3.16 18.95
N ARG A 275 -5.95 -3.01 19.99
CA ARG A 275 -7.05 -3.94 20.26
C ARG A 275 -8.09 -3.92 19.15
N TRP A 276 -8.53 -2.74 18.69
CA TRP A 276 -9.46 -2.60 17.57
C TRP A 276 -8.93 -3.25 16.28
N ARG A 277 -7.61 -3.14 16.05
CA ARG A 277 -6.90 -3.82 14.96
C ARG A 277 -6.99 -5.35 15.08
N TRP A 278 -6.89 -5.92 16.29
CA TRP A 278 -6.91 -7.38 16.48
C TRP A 278 -8.32 -7.97 16.65
N SER A 279 -9.28 -7.20 17.18
CA SER A 279 -10.62 -7.70 17.55
C SER A 279 -11.62 -7.70 16.40
N GLU A 280 -11.50 -6.75 15.48
CA GLU A 280 -12.38 -6.66 14.31
C GLU A 280 -11.80 -7.48 13.15
N LYS A 281 -12.59 -8.36 12.56
CA LYS A 281 -12.16 -9.16 11.42
C LYS A 281 -11.86 -8.28 10.20
N THR A 282 -10.92 -8.72 9.37
CA THR A 282 -10.58 -8.01 8.11
C THR A 282 -11.82 -7.78 7.24
N GLU A 283 -12.73 -8.75 7.11
CA GLU A 283 -13.98 -8.62 6.33
C GLU A 283 -14.91 -7.51 6.84
N ASP A 284 -14.86 -7.18 8.13
CA ASP A 284 -15.69 -6.12 8.75
C ASP A 284 -15.06 -4.74 8.62
N CYS A 285 -13.81 -4.66 8.14
CA CYS A 285 -13.11 -3.41 7.89
C CYS A 285 -13.06 -3.05 6.39
N LEU A 286 -13.37 -4.00 5.50
CA LEU A 286 -13.41 -3.78 4.06
C LEU A 286 -14.75 -3.19 3.60
N PRO A 287 -14.79 -2.51 2.43
CA PRO A 287 -16.05 -2.16 1.80
C PRO A 287 -16.92 -3.41 1.65
N ALA A 288 -18.22 -3.30 1.93
CA ALA A 288 -19.12 -4.47 1.94
C ALA A 288 -19.08 -5.26 0.61
N ALA A 289 -18.97 -4.55 -0.52
CA ALA A 289 -18.84 -5.14 -1.85
C ALA A 289 -17.51 -5.90 -2.06
N VAL A 290 -16.43 -5.48 -1.41
CA VAL A 290 -15.12 -6.14 -1.46
C VAL A 290 -15.11 -7.34 -0.51
N ALA A 291 -15.66 -7.20 0.69
CA ALA A 291 -15.78 -8.29 1.66
C ALA A 291 -16.55 -9.50 1.08
N ALA A 292 -17.64 -9.23 0.33
CA ALA A 292 -18.42 -10.27 -0.34
C ALA A 292 -17.62 -11.08 -1.39
N LYS A 293 -16.52 -10.53 -1.93
CA LYS A 293 -15.65 -11.28 -2.86
C LYS A 293 -14.85 -12.36 -2.14
N ILE A 294 -14.45 -12.12 -0.89
CA ILE A 294 -13.64 -13.05 -0.10
C ILE A 294 -14.45 -14.31 0.23
N GLU A 295 -15.71 -14.15 0.65
CA GLU A 295 -16.59 -15.25 1.06
C GLU A 295 -16.96 -16.22 -0.08
N ASN A 296 -16.77 -15.80 -1.33
CA ASN A 296 -17.11 -16.57 -2.52
C ASN A 296 -15.88 -17.23 -3.19
N THR A 297 -14.70 -17.21 -2.55
CA THR A 297 -13.43 -17.78 -3.05
C THR A 297 -12.92 -18.90 -2.17
#